data_AF-A0A0D0A5Y9-F1
#
_entry.id   AF-A0A0D0A5Y9-F1
#
_cell.length_a   1.000
_cell.length_b   1.000
_cell.length_c   1.000
_cell.angle_alpha   90.00
_cell.angle_beta   90.00
_cell.angle_gamma   90.00
#
_symmetry.space_group_name_H-M   'P 1'
#
loop_
_entity.id
_entity.type
_entity.pdbx_description
1 polymer ?
#
loop_
_entity_poly.entity_id
_entity_poly.type
_entity_poly.pdbx_seq_one_letter_code
_entity_poly.pdbx_strand_id
1 'polypeptide(L)'
;FFLGDCGDDRLELMFGRSRMIGGHNSGCSYAQALDCLGAAKDIDGVFKRNPALDPGHQRLSLGKRIEDVNHINRLMWKGDIVSGRCDL
;
A
#
# COMPACT_ATOMS: atom_id res chain seq x y z
N PHE A 1 -8.84 -9.01 -14.58
CA PHE A 1 -7.80 -9.38 -13.61
C PHE A 1 -6.44 -8.99 -14.20
N PHE A 2 -5.64 -8.18 -13.50
CA PHE A 2 -4.28 -7.80 -13.90
C PHE A 2 -3.37 -8.15 -12.73
N LEU A 3 -2.33 -8.95 -12.96
CA LEU A 3 -1.52 -9.50 -11.88
C LEU A 3 -0.76 -8.41 -11.11
N GLY A 4 -0.42 -7.29 -11.75
CA GLY A 4 0.16 -6.13 -11.08
C GLY A 4 -0.80 -5.37 -10.15
N ASP A 5 -2.13 -5.55 -10.29
CA ASP A 5 -3.11 -4.98 -9.36
C ASP A 5 -3.31 -5.87 -8.12
N CYS A 6 -2.68 -7.05 -8.08
CA CYS A 6 -2.68 -7.96 -6.93
C CYS A 6 -1.54 -7.68 -5.94
N GLY A 7 -0.85 -6.55 -6.08
CA GLY A 7 0.25 -6.14 -5.21
C GLY A 7 -0.16 -5.88 -3.77
N ASP A 8 0.85 -5.67 -2.93
CA ASP A 8 0.77 -5.40 -1.51
C ASP A 8 0.45 -3.92 -1.18
N ASP A 9 0.22 -3.05 -2.16
CA ASP A 9 -0.14 -1.63 -1.98
C ASP A 9 -1.18 -1.39 -0.86
N ARG A 10 -2.18 -2.27 -0.74
CA ARG A 10 -3.22 -2.17 0.30
C ARG A 10 -2.69 -2.50 1.71
N LEU A 11 -1.78 -3.46 1.81
CA LEU A 11 -1.09 -3.80 3.05
C LEU A 11 -0.09 -2.70 3.41
N GLU A 12 0.67 -2.19 2.44
CA GLU A 12 1.60 -1.08 2.64
C GLU A 12 0.88 0.17 3.14
N LEU A 13 -0.29 0.50 2.58
CA LEU A 13 -1.10 1.63 3.04
C LEU A 13 -1.54 1.46 4.50
N MET A 14 -1.95 0.25 4.88
CA MET A 14 -2.29 -0.07 6.28
C MET A 14 -1.08 0.02 7.20
N PHE A 15 0.09 -0.44 6.75
CA PHE A 15 1.36 -0.30 7.47
C PHE A 15 1.78 1.17 7.63
N GLY A 16 1.60 1.99 6.61
CA GLY A 16 1.85 3.43 6.67
C GLY A 16 0.95 4.09 7.71
N ARG A 17 -0.35 3.78 7.69
CA ARG A 17 -1.32 4.34 8.65
C ARG A 17 -1.02 3.92 10.09
N SER A 18 -0.66 2.66 10.33
CA SER A 18 -0.30 2.21 11.68
C SER A 18 0.98 2.87 12.20
N ARG A 19 1.96 3.16 11.33
CA ARG A 19 3.20 3.87 11.69
C ARG A 19 3.03 5.36 11.98
N MET A 20 2.05 6.00 11.35
CA MET A 20 1.80 7.44 11.53
C MET A 20 1.01 7.74 12.83
N ILE A 21 0.39 6.73 13.44
CA ILE A 21 -0.37 6.87 14.69
C ILE A 21 0.57 6.73 15.88
N GLY A 22 0.60 7.75 16.76
CA GLY A 22 1.39 7.76 17.99
C GLY A 22 2.74 8.48 17.90
N GLY A 23 3.02 9.17 16.79
CA GLY A 23 4.36 9.71 16.50
C GLY A 23 5.36 8.58 16.25
N HIS A 24 6.55 8.86 15.73
CA HIS A 24 7.58 7.83 15.48
C HIS A 24 8.09 7.20 16.80
N ASN A 25 7.26 6.40 17.47
CA ASN A 25 7.59 5.68 18.68
C ASN A 25 7.89 4.22 18.34
N SER A 26 9.12 3.96 17.92
CA SER A 26 9.61 2.61 17.62
C SER A 26 9.71 1.70 18.85
N GLY A 27 9.57 2.25 20.06
CA GLY A 27 9.62 1.52 21.33
C GLY A 27 8.24 1.23 21.95
N CYS A 28 7.17 1.20 21.15
CA CYS A 28 5.83 0.93 21.68
C CYS A 28 5.71 -0.47 22.30
N SER A 29 4.92 -0.59 23.37
CA SER A 29 4.56 -1.88 23.94
C SER A 29 3.60 -2.64 23.03
N TYR A 30 3.46 -3.96 23.23
CA TYR A 30 2.51 -4.76 22.45
C TYR A 30 1.07 -4.23 22.56
N ALA A 31 0.64 -3.79 23.75
CA ALA A 31 -0.69 -3.21 23.93
C ALA A 31 -0.86 -1.91 23.14
N GLN A 32 0.14 -1.01 23.18
CA GLN A 32 0.13 0.22 22.39
C GLN A 32 0.11 -0.08 20.88
N ALA A 33 0.81 -1.11 20.43
CA ALA A 33 0.77 -1.53 19.04
C ALA A 33 -0.63 -2.01 18.63
N LEU A 34 -1.33 -2.76 19.49
CA LEU A 34 -2.72 -3.18 19.23
C LEU A 34 -3.67 -1.98 19.16
N ASP A 35 -3.52 -1.00 20.07
CA ASP A 35 -4.32 0.22 20.05
C ASP A 35 -4.09 1.02 18.75
N CYS A 36 -2.83 1.17 18.33
CA CYS A 36 -2.48 1.83 17.07
C CYS A 36 -3.06 1.07 15.85
N LEU A 37 -3.02 -0.26 15.85
CA LEU A 37 -3.62 -1.08 14.78
C LEU A 37 -5.14 -0.94 14.73
N GLY A 38 -5.80 -0.92 15.90
CA GLY A 38 -7.23 -0.67 16.00
C GLY A 38 -7.62 0.69 15.42
N ALA A 39 -6.92 1.75 15.85
CA ALA A 39 -7.13 3.10 15.33
C ALA A 39 -6.86 3.19 13.82
N ALA A 40 -5.80 2.55 13.31
CA ALA A 40 -5.49 2.51 11.88
C ALA A 40 -6.62 1.84 11.07
N LYS A 41 -7.22 0.78 11.60
CA LYS A 41 -8.36 0.08 10.98
C LYS A 41 -9.61 0.96 10.95
N ASP A 42 -9.89 1.70 12.02
CA ASP A 42 -11.04 2.59 12.06
C ASP A 42 -10.90 3.73 11.05
N ILE A 43 -9.71 4.33 10.97
CA ILE A 43 -9.36 5.35 9.97
C ILE A 43 -9.49 4.79 8.55
N ASP A 44 -8.97 3.59 8.28
CA ASP A 44 -9.13 2.91 7.00
C ASP A 44 -10.62 2.70 6.64
N GLY A 45 -11.43 2.31 7.63
CA GLY A 45 -12.88 2.20 7.46
C GLY A 45 -13.55 3.52 7.07
N VAL A 46 -13.13 4.64 7.68
CA VAL A 46 -13.62 5.97 7.32
C VAL A 46 -13.28 6.32 5.87
N PHE A 47 -12.04 6.10 5.45
CA PHE A 47 -11.60 6.36 4.07
C PHE A 47 -12.34 5.48 3.06
N LYS A 48 -12.53 4.20 3.35
CA LYS A 48 -13.30 3.29 2.48
C LYS A 48 -14.76 3.72 2.30
N ARG A 49 -15.38 4.28 3.35
CA ARG A 49 -16.75 4.83 3.28
C ARG A 49 -16.81 6.20 2.60
N ASN A 50 -15.69 6.93 2.55
CA ASN A 50 -15.61 8.28 2.01
C ASN A 50 -14.44 8.40 1.02
N PRO A 51 -14.56 7.82 -0.19
CA PRO A 51 -13.45 7.78 -1.16
C PRO A 51 -13.00 9.16 -1.64
N ALA A 52 -13.81 10.21 -1.44
CA ALA A 52 -13.43 11.58 -1.75
C ALA A 52 -12.36 12.15 -0.79
N LEU A 53 -12.24 11.61 0.43
CA LEU A 53 -11.24 12.03 1.42
C LEU A 53 -9.88 11.38 1.17
N ASP A 54 -9.89 10.13 0.73
CA ASP A 54 -8.69 9.40 0.35
C ASP A 54 -9.05 8.48 -0.83
N PRO A 55 -8.66 8.83 -2.06
CA PRO A 55 -8.91 7.99 -3.23
C PRO A 55 -8.06 6.69 -3.21
N GLY A 56 -7.20 6.51 -2.21
CA GLY A 56 -6.31 5.37 -2.05
C GLY A 56 -4.99 5.55 -2.78
N HIS A 57 -4.16 4.52 -2.72
CA HIS A 57 -2.87 4.51 -3.41
C HIS A 57 -3.08 4.61 -4.93
N GLN A 58 -2.59 5.68 -5.54
CA GLN A 58 -2.57 5.83 -6.99
C GLN A 58 -1.17 5.45 -7.50
N ARG A 59 -1.10 4.35 -8.24
CA ARG A 59 0.14 3.93 -8.91
C ARG A 59 0.65 5.05 -9.80
N LEU A 60 1.91 5.41 -9.61
CA LEU A 60 2.50 6.56 -10.26
C LEU A 60 2.68 6.30 -11.76
N SER A 61 2.36 7.30 -12.56
CA SER A 61 2.82 7.38 -13.94
C SER A 61 4.27 7.89 -13.92
N LEU A 62 5.25 6.99 -13.76
CA LEU A 62 6.65 7.37 -13.78
C LEU A 62 7.07 7.76 -15.21
N GLY A 63 7.42 9.03 -15.43
CA GLY A 63 8.06 9.47 -16.65
C GLY A 63 9.47 8.88 -16.76
N LYS A 64 9.72 8.05 -17.80
CA LYS A 64 11.01 7.48 -18.28
C LYS A 64 11.95 6.78 -17.27
N ARG A 65 11.77 6.90 -15.95
CA ARG A 65 12.67 6.36 -14.94
C ARG A 65 12.04 5.12 -14.31
N ILE A 66 12.56 3.96 -14.70
CA ILE A 66 12.16 2.65 -14.20
C ILE A 66 13.09 2.35 -13.02
N GLU A 67 12.65 2.62 -11.80
CA GLU A 67 13.37 2.15 -10.62
C GLU A 67 12.56 1.17 -9.76
N ASP A 68 11.24 1.03 -10.00
CA ASP A 68 10.48 -0.03 -9.33
C ASP A 68 9.29 -0.53 -10.16
N VAL A 69 9.32 -1.81 -10.54
CA VAL A 69 8.26 -2.46 -11.33
C VAL A 69 6.97 -2.61 -10.52
N ASN A 70 7.09 -2.65 -9.20
CA ASN A 70 5.98 -2.98 -8.30
C ASN A 70 4.92 -1.88 -8.18
N HIS A 71 5.19 -0.64 -8.64
CA HIS A 71 4.27 0.50 -8.54
C HIS A 71 3.92 1.16 -9.88
N ILE A 72 4.17 0.48 -11.01
CA ILE A 72 3.84 1.01 -12.34
C ILE A 72 2.34 0.88 -12.61
N ASN A 73 1.75 1.89 -13.27
CA ASN A 73 0.35 1.84 -13.68
C ASN A 73 0.12 0.80 -14.82
N ARG A 74 -1.07 0.20 -14.86
CA ARG A 74 -1.44 -0.81 -15.87
C ARG A 74 -1.33 -0.33 -17.32
N LEU A 75 -1.65 0.94 -17.60
CA LEU A 75 -1.59 1.55 -18.94
C LEU A 75 -0.16 1.70 -19.47
N MET A 76 0.85 1.70 -18.60
CA MET A 76 2.27 1.80 -18.97
C MET A 76 2.92 0.43 -19.21
N TRP A 77 2.30 -0.65 -18.75
CA TRP A 77 2.86 -1.99 -18.85
C TRP A 77 2.74 -2.54 -20.28
N LYS A 78 3.88 -2.91 -20.88
CA LYS A 78 3.95 -3.43 -22.26
C LYS A 78 4.42 -4.89 -22.38
N GLY A 79 4.80 -5.52 -21.27
CA GLY A 79 5.29 -6.89 -21.24
C GLY A 79 4.23 -7.93 -20.84
N ASP A 80 4.63 -9.19 -20.72
CA ASP A 80 3.81 -10.23 -20.09
C ASP A 80 4.13 -10.31 -18.58
N ILE A 81 3.11 -10.53 -17.74
CA ILE A 81 3.30 -10.86 -16.32
C ILE A 81 2.91 -12.32 -16.13
N VAL A 82 3.87 -13.16 -15.75
CA VAL A 82 3.66 -14.58 -15.49
C VAL A 82 4.03 -14.87 -14.04
N SER A 83 3.09 -15.44 -13.29
CA SER A 83 3.35 -15.90 -11.93
C SER A 83 4.19 -17.20 -11.96
N GLY A 84 5.22 -17.29 -11.12
CA GLY A 84 5.96 -18.55 -10.90
C GLY A 84 7.28 -18.72 -11.67
N ARG A 85 7.82 -17.66 -12.29
CA ARG A 85 9.19 -17.67 -12.84
C ARG A 85 10.11 -16.84 -11.94
N CYS A 86 10.60 -17.47 -10.87
CA CYS A 86 11.63 -16.92 -9.98
C CYS A 86 12.92 -17.73 -10.14
N ASP A 87 13.85 -17.17 -10.88
CA ASP A 87 15.26 -17.56 -10.94
C ASP A 87 16.03 -16.67 -9.94
N LEU A 88 16.18 -17.18 -8.71
CA LEU A 88 17.02 -16.60 -7.66
C LEU A 88 18.50 -16.94 -7.89
#